data_AF-A0A0D3KQ17-F1
#
_entry.id   AF-A0A0D3KQ17-F1
#
_cell.length_a   1.000
_cell.length_b   1.000
_cell.length_c   1.000
_cell.angle_alpha   90.00
_cell.angle_beta   90.00
_cell.angle_gamma   90.00
#
_symmetry.space_group_name_H-M   'P 1'
#
loop_
_entity.id
_entity.type
_entity.pdbx_description
1 polymer ?
#
loop_
_entity_poly.entity_id
_entity_poly.type
_entity_poly.pdbx_seq_one_letter_code
_entity_poly.pdbx_strand_id
1 'polypeptide(L)'
;MLLRAPTSAQRALATMAETKPLLRGVVFDMDGTLTVPNLDFGEMYRRAGVPRGEDILATRWRADETACRVVEEMEAEGRRTLALMPGAAELAAWLEAHGVQSALVTRNSDATVAHFHKSLWHSAPLSPAISRDAAWPSKPDPAALLHIGELWRVGSMEEVCMVGDSPSNDVSFGRAAGAATALLDTGRRLSEGGETNGAELVVSNLAQLAALLFGSFRLASPLLEPSLHAKRPPPSPATAAAAAAAAGDTAALASLSADKLAAHEGGPGSNTPLIWAAEHGHAPAIELLLRAGADANARGYLGNTAVSRAARRGHTAALEALLEGGADSDVPNDKLQFPLHFAAFKLKPEAVSLLLERGGSPLVLDRKGRTAAEDTADAAIRDEIRAAQERHIARALL
;
A
#
# COMPACT_ATOMS: atom_id res chain seq x y z
N MET A 1 -40.74 -7.67 2.26
CA MET A 1 -39.56 -6.98 2.85
C MET A 1 -39.33 -5.72 2.03
N LEU A 2 -39.91 -4.59 2.45
CA LEU A 2 -39.82 -3.32 1.72
C LEU A 2 -38.43 -2.72 1.94
N LEU A 3 -37.59 -2.73 0.90
CA LEU A 3 -36.34 -1.96 0.87
C LEU A 3 -36.71 -0.48 1.07
N ARG A 4 -36.27 0.12 2.19
CA ARG A 4 -36.45 1.55 2.42
C ARG A 4 -35.73 2.31 1.30
N ALA A 5 -36.45 3.22 0.65
CA ALA A 5 -35.87 4.09 -0.36
C ALA A 5 -34.71 4.90 0.24
N PRO A 6 -33.59 5.08 -0.49
CA PRO A 6 -32.43 5.81 0.02
C PRO A 6 -32.79 7.24 0.39
N THR A 7 -32.18 7.75 1.47
CA THR A 7 -32.35 9.11 1.96
C THR A 7 -31.81 10.15 0.97
N SER A 8 -32.19 11.42 1.09
CA SER A 8 -31.71 12.51 0.23
C SER A 8 -30.17 12.65 0.26
N ALA A 9 -29.54 12.46 1.41
CA ALA A 9 -28.08 12.43 1.54
C ALA A 9 -27.45 11.21 0.85
N GLN A 10 -28.08 10.03 0.96
CA GLN A 10 -27.64 8.82 0.25
C GLN A 10 -27.82 8.94 -1.26
N ARG A 11 -28.87 9.63 -1.73
CA ARG A 11 -29.04 9.96 -3.16
C ARG A 11 -28.01 10.97 -3.61
N ALA A 12 -27.76 12.05 -2.87
CA ALA A 12 -26.73 13.03 -3.22
C ALA A 12 -25.32 12.42 -3.27
N LEU A 13 -24.97 11.56 -2.30
CA LEU A 13 -23.72 10.79 -2.32
C LEU A 13 -23.64 9.79 -3.49
N ALA A 14 -24.77 9.16 -3.87
CA ALA A 14 -24.83 8.28 -5.03
C ALA A 14 -24.69 9.07 -6.35
N THR A 15 -25.34 10.22 -6.47
CA THR A 15 -25.25 11.10 -7.64
C THR A 15 -23.86 11.73 -7.78
N MET A 16 -23.19 12.09 -6.67
CA MET A 16 -21.79 12.54 -6.67
C MET A 16 -20.79 11.40 -6.96
N ALA A 17 -21.13 10.16 -6.65
CA ALA A 17 -20.33 8.99 -7.03
C ALA A 17 -20.52 8.62 -8.52
N GLU A 18 -21.65 8.96 -9.12
CA GLU A 18 -21.93 8.78 -10.56
C GLU A 18 -21.21 9.81 -11.45
N THR A 19 -20.76 10.95 -10.90
CA THR A 19 -20.06 11.99 -11.68
C THR A 19 -18.54 11.85 -11.71
N LYS A 20 -17.94 10.98 -10.88
CA LYS A 20 -16.47 10.81 -10.87
C LYS A 20 -16.01 9.92 -12.03
N PRO A 21 -14.89 10.24 -12.70
CA PRO A 21 -14.31 9.35 -13.70
C PRO A 21 -13.92 8.01 -13.05
N LEU A 22 -13.98 6.94 -13.83
CA LEU A 22 -13.52 5.62 -13.41
C LEU A 22 -11.99 5.58 -13.42
N LEU A 23 -11.33 5.15 -12.34
CA LEU A 23 -9.90 4.85 -12.41
C LEU A 23 -9.70 3.41 -12.90
N ARG A 24 -9.15 3.26 -14.10
CA ARG A 24 -8.76 1.97 -14.69
C ARG A 24 -7.33 1.58 -14.36
N GLY A 25 -6.44 2.55 -14.26
CA GLY A 25 -5.05 2.28 -13.94
C GLY A 25 -4.23 3.50 -13.62
N VAL A 26 -3.05 3.24 -13.07
CA VAL A 26 -2.07 4.25 -12.67
C VAL A 26 -0.75 3.94 -13.37
N VAL A 27 -0.18 4.93 -14.05
CA VAL A 27 1.12 4.82 -14.68
C VAL A 27 2.12 5.61 -13.84
N PHE A 28 3.24 4.98 -13.50
CA PHE A 28 4.28 5.59 -12.69
C PHE A 28 5.52 5.88 -13.52
N ASP A 29 6.19 7.00 -13.25
CA ASP A 29 7.64 7.05 -13.40
C ASP A 29 8.32 6.25 -12.28
N MET A 30 9.55 5.80 -12.50
CA MET A 30 10.30 5.02 -11.52
C MET A 30 11.07 5.93 -10.56
N ASP A 31 12.02 6.70 -11.08
CA ASP A 31 13.00 7.43 -10.27
C ASP A 31 12.40 8.67 -9.64
N GLY A 32 12.59 8.88 -8.34
CA GLY A 32 12.00 10.02 -7.64
C GLY A 32 10.53 9.82 -7.29
N THR A 33 9.91 8.80 -7.88
CA THR A 33 8.48 8.49 -7.71
C THR A 33 8.30 7.20 -6.92
N LEU A 34 8.64 6.04 -7.50
CA LEU A 34 8.57 4.73 -6.83
C LEU A 34 9.88 4.35 -6.13
N THR A 35 11.01 4.85 -6.62
CA THR A 35 12.34 4.58 -6.06
C THR A 35 13.03 5.86 -5.62
N VAL A 36 13.82 5.77 -4.56
CA VAL A 36 14.70 6.87 -4.14
C VAL A 36 15.74 7.10 -5.24
N PRO A 37 15.86 8.32 -5.79
CA PRO A 37 16.92 8.63 -6.76
C PRO A 37 18.28 8.34 -6.17
N ASN A 38 19.02 7.44 -6.81
CA ASN A 38 20.34 6.99 -6.34
C ASN A 38 21.44 7.08 -7.39
N LEU A 39 21.11 7.50 -8.62
CA LEU A 39 22.08 7.78 -9.68
C LEU A 39 22.52 9.24 -9.67
N ASP A 40 23.83 9.48 -9.55
CA ASP A 40 24.42 10.80 -9.77
C ASP A 40 24.60 11.05 -11.27
N PHE A 41 23.58 11.63 -11.91
CA PHE A 41 23.67 12.01 -13.32
C PHE A 41 24.80 13.01 -13.58
N GLY A 42 25.13 13.90 -12.63
CA GLY A 42 26.20 14.87 -12.78
C GLY A 42 27.58 14.23 -12.91
N GLU A 43 27.84 13.18 -12.12
CA GLU A 43 29.02 12.32 -12.24
C GLU A 43 28.99 11.53 -13.56
N MET A 44 27.82 10.98 -13.93
CA MET A 44 27.64 10.21 -15.15
C MET A 44 28.02 11.03 -16.40
N TYR A 45 27.47 12.24 -16.53
CA TYR A 45 27.82 13.18 -17.62
C TYR A 45 29.31 13.49 -17.66
N ARG A 46 29.93 13.73 -16.50
CA ARG A 46 31.35 14.08 -16.40
C ARG A 46 32.25 12.93 -16.83
N ARG A 47 31.95 11.70 -16.40
CA ARG A 47 32.73 10.49 -16.71
C ARG A 47 32.52 10.01 -18.15
N ALA A 48 31.31 10.17 -18.68
CA ALA A 48 30.99 9.80 -20.06
C ALA A 48 31.48 10.84 -21.09
N GLY A 49 31.83 12.06 -20.66
CA GLY A 49 32.24 13.13 -21.58
C GLY A 49 31.09 13.70 -22.41
N VAL A 50 29.84 13.45 -22.01
CA VAL A 50 28.64 13.93 -22.71
C VAL A 50 28.27 15.34 -22.22
N PRO A 51 27.98 16.30 -23.10
CA PRO A 51 27.49 17.62 -22.70
C PRO A 51 26.15 17.53 -21.97
N ARG A 52 25.96 18.30 -20.89
CA ARG A 52 24.71 18.30 -20.08
C ARG A 52 23.44 18.68 -20.86
N GLY A 53 23.57 19.33 -22.01
CA GLY A 53 22.45 19.68 -22.87
C GLY A 53 21.98 18.53 -23.78
N GLU A 54 22.72 17.43 -23.82
CA GLU A 54 22.38 16.23 -24.59
C GLU A 54 21.88 15.12 -23.66
N ASP A 55 20.98 14.27 -24.13
CA ASP A 55 20.48 13.16 -23.33
C ASP A 55 21.51 12.01 -23.33
N ILE A 56 22.23 11.82 -22.22
CA ILE A 56 23.21 10.75 -22.03
C ILE A 56 22.61 9.34 -22.16
N LEU A 57 21.31 9.19 -21.92
CA LEU A 57 20.63 7.90 -22.02
C LEU A 57 20.04 7.65 -23.41
N ALA A 58 20.15 8.60 -24.33
CA ALA A 58 19.70 8.42 -25.71
C ALA A 58 20.60 7.45 -26.50
N THR A 59 20.01 6.78 -27.48
CA THR A 59 20.66 5.76 -28.32
C THR A 59 21.89 6.25 -29.08
N ARG A 60 22.04 7.56 -29.27
CA ARG A 60 23.16 8.18 -30.02
C ARG A 60 24.53 7.92 -29.39
N TRP A 61 24.59 7.76 -28.07
CA TRP A 61 25.84 7.50 -27.33
C TRP A 61 26.19 6.03 -27.22
N ARG A 62 25.31 5.12 -27.69
CA ARG A 62 25.57 3.67 -27.63
C ARG A 62 26.74 3.21 -28.50
N ALA A 63 27.20 4.06 -29.43
CA ALA A 63 28.39 3.82 -30.24
C ALA A 63 29.70 4.29 -29.59
N ASP A 64 29.62 5.07 -28.50
CA ASP A 64 30.78 5.48 -27.71
C ASP A 64 31.02 4.46 -26.58
N GLU A 65 32.07 3.65 -26.73
CA GLU A 65 32.43 2.60 -25.76
C GLU A 65 32.69 3.14 -24.35
N THR A 66 33.17 4.38 -24.22
CA THR A 66 33.44 4.99 -22.92
C THR A 66 32.14 5.41 -22.24
N ALA A 67 31.25 6.09 -22.97
CA ALA A 67 29.94 6.48 -22.44
C ALA A 67 29.10 5.24 -22.04
N CYS A 68 29.07 4.21 -22.90
CA CYS A 68 28.40 2.94 -22.60
C CYS A 68 28.90 2.32 -21.30
N ARG A 69 30.22 2.15 -21.17
CA ARG A 69 30.82 1.54 -19.98
C ARG A 69 30.49 2.31 -18.70
N VAL A 70 30.52 3.64 -18.75
CA VAL A 70 30.20 4.49 -17.60
C VAL A 70 28.73 4.35 -17.20
N VAL A 71 27.81 4.41 -18.18
CA VAL A 71 26.38 4.26 -17.93
C VAL A 71 26.09 2.89 -17.32
N GLU A 72 26.63 1.80 -17.91
CA GLU A 72 26.44 0.44 -17.40
C GLU A 72 27.00 0.23 -15.99
N GLU A 73 28.19 0.76 -15.70
CA GLU A 73 28.81 0.69 -14.38
C GLU A 73 27.95 1.39 -13.32
N MET A 74 27.52 2.62 -13.62
CA MET A 74 26.72 3.42 -12.70
C MET A 74 25.32 2.85 -12.51
N GLU A 75 24.70 2.31 -13.55
CA GLU A 75 23.44 1.57 -13.41
C GLU A 75 23.58 0.29 -12.61
N ALA A 76 24.70 -0.43 -12.76
CA ALA A 76 24.97 -1.62 -11.96
C ALA A 76 25.12 -1.25 -10.47
N GLU A 77 25.74 -0.11 -10.17
CA GLU A 77 25.77 0.44 -8.81
C GLU A 77 24.38 0.89 -8.34
N GLY A 78 23.63 1.62 -9.18
CA GLY A 78 22.27 2.05 -8.88
C GLY A 78 21.34 0.87 -8.57
N ARG A 79 21.47 -0.27 -9.26
CA ARG A 79 20.72 -1.48 -8.90
C ARG A 79 21.08 -2.02 -7.52
N ARG A 80 22.34 -1.93 -7.09
CA ARG A 80 22.77 -2.43 -5.77
C ARG A 80 22.23 -1.60 -4.61
N THR A 81 22.00 -0.31 -4.84
CA THR A 81 21.58 0.65 -3.82
C THR A 81 20.12 1.09 -3.98
N LEU A 82 19.35 0.43 -4.86
CA LEU A 82 17.98 0.81 -5.17
C LEU A 82 17.08 0.58 -3.95
N ALA A 83 16.28 1.59 -3.60
CA ALA A 83 15.34 1.53 -2.49
C ALA A 83 13.99 2.11 -2.92
N LEU A 84 12.91 1.61 -2.32
CA LEU A 84 11.57 2.13 -2.54
C LEU A 84 11.40 3.51 -1.90
N MET A 85 10.61 4.35 -2.56
CA MET A 85 10.07 5.54 -1.92
C MET A 85 9.10 5.15 -0.80
N PRO A 86 9.09 5.89 0.32
CA PRO A 86 8.15 5.64 1.41
C PRO A 86 6.69 5.67 0.94
N GLY A 87 5.92 4.64 1.32
CA GLY A 87 4.52 4.48 0.91
C GLY A 87 4.32 3.81 -0.45
N ALA A 88 5.39 3.51 -1.21
CA ALA A 88 5.27 2.84 -2.51
C ALA A 88 4.68 1.43 -2.37
N ALA A 89 5.15 0.66 -1.39
CA ALA A 89 4.67 -0.70 -1.14
C ALA A 89 3.20 -0.69 -0.69
N GLU A 90 2.82 0.23 0.19
CA GLU A 90 1.45 0.36 0.67
C GLU A 90 0.50 0.81 -0.43
N LEU A 91 0.91 1.77 -1.26
CA LEU A 91 0.13 2.19 -2.44
C LEU A 91 -0.03 1.03 -3.43
N ALA A 92 1.03 0.25 -3.68
CA ALA A 92 0.99 -0.91 -4.56
C ALA A 92 -0.04 -1.94 -4.09
N ALA A 93 0.04 -2.33 -2.82
CA ALA A 93 -0.89 -3.27 -2.20
C ALA A 93 -2.33 -2.73 -2.23
N TRP A 94 -2.51 -1.42 -2.03
CA TRP A 94 -3.82 -0.78 -2.10
C TRP A 94 -4.42 -0.81 -3.51
N LEU A 95 -3.64 -0.51 -4.54
CA LEU A 95 -4.07 -0.57 -5.95
C LEU A 95 -4.47 -1.99 -6.32
N GLU A 96 -3.65 -2.98 -5.96
CA GLU A 96 -3.93 -4.40 -6.18
C GLU A 96 -5.22 -4.83 -5.48
N ALA A 97 -5.41 -4.48 -4.21
CA ALA A 97 -6.62 -4.80 -3.46
C ALA A 97 -7.89 -4.16 -4.06
N HIS A 98 -7.75 -3.05 -4.79
CA HIS A 98 -8.84 -2.39 -5.53
C HIS A 98 -8.99 -2.86 -6.97
N GLY A 99 -8.13 -3.76 -7.46
CA GLY A 99 -8.13 -4.20 -8.86
C GLY A 99 -7.78 -3.07 -9.84
N VAL A 100 -7.03 -2.06 -9.40
CA VAL A 100 -6.56 -0.97 -10.26
C VAL A 100 -5.26 -1.41 -10.93
N GLN A 101 -5.20 -1.32 -12.26
CA GLN A 101 -4.00 -1.71 -13.00
C GLN A 101 -2.87 -0.71 -12.73
N SER A 102 -1.64 -1.19 -12.81
CA SER A 102 -0.46 -0.33 -12.64
C SER A 102 0.56 -0.62 -13.73
N ALA A 103 1.20 0.44 -14.23
CA ALA A 103 2.24 0.36 -15.26
C ALA A 103 3.43 1.24 -14.90
N LEU A 104 4.54 0.99 -15.57
CA LEU A 104 5.79 1.74 -15.40
C LEU A 104 6.21 2.31 -16.75
N VAL A 105 6.58 3.59 -16.77
CA VAL A 105 7.29 4.20 -17.89
C VAL A 105 8.56 4.82 -17.32
N THR A 106 9.72 4.40 -17.78
CA THR A 106 10.98 4.81 -17.17
C THR A 106 12.15 4.84 -18.15
N ARG A 107 13.10 5.73 -17.88
CA ARG A 107 14.38 5.81 -18.61
C ARG A 107 15.42 4.81 -18.11
N ASN A 108 15.09 4.00 -17.11
CA ASN A 108 15.92 2.89 -16.66
C ASN A 108 15.97 1.77 -17.71
N SER A 109 17.05 0.98 -17.68
CA SER A 109 17.18 -0.22 -18.52
C SER A 109 16.23 -1.34 -18.12
N ASP A 110 16.00 -2.28 -19.04
CA ASP A 110 15.25 -3.52 -18.78
C ASP A 110 15.82 -4.29 -17.57
N ALA A 111 17.14 -4.30 -17.44
CA ALA A 111 17.83 -4.95 -16.32
C ALA A 111 17.48 -4.32 -14.97
N THR A 112 17.34 -3.00 -14.91
CA THR A 112 16.96 -2.27 -13.70
C THR A 112 15.48 -2.47 -13.38
N VAL A 113 14.59 -2.44 -14.38
CA VAL A 113 13.17 -2.75 -14.22
C VAL A 113 12.97 -4.19 -13.70
N ALA A 114 13.66 -5.15 -14.30
CA ALA A 114 13.62 -6.55 -13.85
C ALA A 114 14.14 -6.72 -12.42
N HIS A 115 15.21 -6.00 -12.06
CA HIS A 115 15.73 -6.00 -10.70
C HIS A 115 14.73 -5.41 -9.71
N PHE A 116 14.11 -4.28 -10.03
CA PHE A 116 13.07 -3.65 -9.22
C PHE A 116 11.89 -4.58 -8.95
N HIS A 117 11.33 -5.19 -10.00
CA HIS A 117 10.24 -6.14 -9.86
C HIS A 117 10.62 -7.38 -9.05
N LYS A 118 11.86 -7.86 -9.18
CA LYS A 118 12.32 -9.06 -8.47
C LYS A 118 12.62 -8.79 -6.98
N SER A 119 13.22 -7.65 -6.69
CA SER A 119 13.88 -7.41 -5.38
C SER A 119 13.11 -6.47 -4.47
N LEU A 120 12.25 -5.61 -5.01
CA LEU A 120 11.61 -4.52 -4.26
C LEU A 120 10.08 -4.55 -4.38
N TRP A 121 9.54 -4.86 -5.56
CA TRP A 121 8.11 -4.82 -5.83
C TRP A 121 7.43 -6.17 -5.58
N HIS A 122 6.82 -6.32 -4.41
CA HIS A 122 6.21 -7.58 -3.97
C HIS A 122 4.70 -7.68 -4.27
N SER A 123 4.13 -6.68 -4.96
CA SER A 123 2.74 -6.65 -5.43
C SER A 123 2.61 -7.11 -6.88
N ALA A 124 1.40 -7.09 -7.42
CA ALA A 124 1.15 -7.32 -8.85
C ALA A 124 2.13 -6.51 -9.72
N PRO A 125 2.79 -7.15 -10.71
CA PRO A 125 3.84 -6.50 -11.50
C PRO A 125 3.28 -5.32 -12.30
N LEU A 126 4.08 -4.24 -12.40
CA LEU A 126 3.74 -3.09 -13.23
C LEU A 126 3.75 -3.51 -14.69
N SER A 127 2.59 -3.48 -15.35
CA SER A 127 2.41 -4.03 -16.69
C SER A 127 1.50 -3.15 -17.58
N PRO A 128 2.01 -2.68 -18.74
CA PRO A 128 3.38 -2.91 -19.22
C PRO A 128 4.40 -2.09 -18.42
N ALA A 129 5.67 -2.52 -18.48
CA ALA A 129 6.80 -1.73 -18.03
C ALA A 129 7.63 -1.29 -19.25
N ILE A 130 7.49 -0.03 -19.64
CA ILE A 130 8.17 0.56 -20.79
C ILE A 130 9.48 1.18 -20.30
N SER A 131 10.58 0.48 -20.56
CA SER A 131 11.94 0.92 -20.23
C SER A 131 12.56 1.71 -21.39
N ARG A 132 13.79 2.21 -21.24
CA ARG A 132 14.55 2.81 -22.35
C ARG A 132 15.02 1.85 -23.43
N ASP A 133 14.98 0.56 -23.15
CA ASP A 133 15.38 -0.47 -24.11
C ASP A 133 14.16 -0.96 -24.92
N ALA A 134 12.95 -0.53 -24.56
CA ALA A 134 11.73 -0.81 -25.30
C ALA A 134 11.72 -0.15 -26.68
N ALA A 135 10.94 -0.73 -27.60
CA ALA A 135 10.68 -0.16 -28.93
C ALA A 135 9.77 1.09 -28.90
N TRP A 136 9.33 1.50 -27.72
CA TRP A 136 8.44 2.61 -27.46
C TRP A 136 9.15 3.70 -26.66
N PRO A 137 8.71 4.98 -26.77
CA PRO A 137 9.30 6.07 -26.01
C PRO A 137 9.32 5.77 -24.50
N SER A 138 10.46 6.00 -23.87
CA SER A 138 10.76 5.59 -22.49
C SER A 138 10.84 6.73 -21.48
N LYS A 139 10.87 7.96 -21.97
CA LYS A 139 10.44 9.11 -21.18
C LYS A 139 8.93 8.92 -20.97
N PRO A 140 8.33 9.35 -19.84
CA PRO A 140 6.90 9.63 -19.87
C PRO A 140 6.67 10.46 -21.13
N ASP A 141 5.88 9.91 -22.04
CA ASP A 141 5.69 10.42 -23.38
C ASP A 141 4.23 10.15 -23.68
N PRO A 142 3.51 11.11 -24.29
CA PRO A 142 2.10 10.91 -24.57
C PRO A 142 1.83 9.63 -25.37
N ALA A 143 2.71 9.25 -26.29
CA ALA A 143 2.56 8.02 -27.07
C ALA A 143 2.68 6.75 -26.21
N ALA A 144 3.57 6.72 -25.22
CA ALA A 144 3.70 5.60 -24.31
C ALA A 144 2.44 5.44 -23.44
N LEU A 145 1.89 6.55 -22.93
CA LEU A 145 0.65 6.55 -22.15
C LEU A 145 -0.55 6.11 -22.97
N LEU A 146 -0.67 6.61 -24.21
CA LEU A 146 -1.74 6.20 -25.12
C LEU A 146 -1.64 4.71 -25.46
N HIS A 147 -0.43 4.19 -25.69
CA HIS A 147 -0.22 2.77 -25.92
C HIS A 147 -0.62 1.90 -24.72
N ILE A 148 -0.28 2.34 -23.50
CA ILE A 148 -0.75 1.68 -22.26
C ILE A 148 -2.28 1.68 -22.20
N GLY A 149 -2.91 2.83 -22.49
CA GLY A 149 -4.37 2.95 -22.56
C GLY A 149 -5.01 1.96 -23.53
N GLU A 150 -4.43 1.79 -24.72
CA GLU A 150 -4.88 0.80 -25.71
C GLU A 150 -4.77 -0.64 -25.20
N LEU A 151 -3.65 -1.01 -24.57
CA LEU A 151 -3.43 -2.34 -24.01
C LEU A 151 -4.43 -2.67 -22.90
N TRP A 152 -4.71 -1.69 -22.04
CA TRP A 152 -5.70 -1.78 -20.97
C TRP A 152 -7.14 -1.64 -21.46
N ARG A 153 -7.34 -1.29 -22.75
CA ARG A 153 -8.64 -1.04 -23.38
C ARG A 153 -9.47 -0.02 -22.60
N VAL A 154 -8.83 1.06 -22.14
CA VAL A 154 -9.53 2.14 -21.43
C VAL A 154 -10.46 2.87 -22.40
N GLY A 155 -11.60 3.35 -21.89
CA GLY A 155 -12.57 4.07 -22.72
C GLY A 155 -12.13 5.51 -23.03
N SER A 156 -11.34 6.09 -22.13
CA SER A 156 -10.77 7.44 -22.19
C SER A 156 -9.48 7.47 -21.37
N MET A 157 -8.54 8.34 -21.74
CA MET A 157 -7.32 8.54 -20.95
C MET A 157 -7.59 9.24 -19.61
N GLU A 158 -8.73 9.89 -19.42
CA GLU A 158 -9.18 10.39 -18.11
C GLU A 158 -9.35 9.27 -17.07
N GLU A 159 -9.45 8.00 -17.52
CA GLU A 159 -9.49 6.83 -16.65
C GLU A 159 -8.10 6.37 -16.18
N VAL A 160 -7.03 7.03 -16.64
CA VAL A 160 -5.63 6.73 -16.32
C VAL A 160 -5.04 7.91 -15.58
N CYS A 161 -4.28 7.64 -14.51
CA CYS A 161 -3.52 8.65 -13.78
C CYS A 161 -2.02 8.46 -14.00
N MET A 162 -1.35 9.48 -14.55
CA MET A 162 0.12 9.55 -14.60
C MET A 162 0.64 10.13 -13.29
N VAL A 163 1.53 9.39 -12.63
CA VAL A 163 2.14 9.76 -11.35
C VAL A 163 3.63 9.91 -11.52
N GLY A 164 4.18 11.05 -11.10
CA GLY A 164 5.61 11.29 -11.15
C GLY A 164 6.08 12.41 -10.23
N ASP A 165 7.39 12.70 -10.25
CA ASP A 165 8.03 13.73 -9.43
C ASP A 165 8.36 15.03 -10.21
N SER A 166 8.08 15.05 -11.53
CA SER A 166 8.50 16.08 -12.45
C SER A 166 7.32 16.79 -13.13
N PRO A 167 7.08 18.09 -12.85
CA PRO A 167 6.04 18.84 -13.54
C PRO A 167 6.23 18.92 -15.07
N SER A 168 7.47 19.17 -15.50
CA SER A 168 7.80 19.34 -16.93
C SER A 168 7.87 18.05 -17.72
N ASN A 169 7.89 16.89 -17.05
CA ASN A 169 7.87 15.58 -17.71
C ASN A 169 6.55 14.88 -17.39
N ASP A 170 6.40 14.34 -16.19
CA ASP A 170 5.29 13.45 -15.85
C ASP A 170 3.93 14.13 -15.95
N VAL A 171 3.79 15.32 -15.36
CA VAL A 171 2.53 16.07 -15.38
C VAL A 171 2.24 16.60 -16.78
N SER A 172 3.22 17.23 -17.42
CA SER A 172 3.04 17.82 -18.75
C SER A 172 2.71 16.76 -19.81
N PHE A 173 3.36 15.58 -19.76
CA PHE A 173 3.10 14.49 -20.70
C PHE A 173 1.83 13.72 -20.38
N GLY A 174 1.52 13.51 -19.10
CA GLY A 174 0.22 12.98 -18.67
C GLY A 174 -0.93 13.81 -19.24
N ARG A 175 -0.87 15.14 -19.06
CA ARG A 175 -1.87 16.05 -19.61
C ARG A 175 -1.91 16.01 -21.14
N ALA A 176 -0.77 15.99 -21.81
CA ALA A 176 -0.73 15.94 -23.27
C ALA A 176 -1.32 14.62 -23.82
N ALA A 177 -1.30 13.53 -23.05
CA ALA A 177 -2.00 12.28 -23.35
C ALA A 177 -3.50 12.32 -23.02
N GLY A 178 -4.00 13.38 -22.37
CA GLY A 178 -5.36 13.45 -21.83
C GLY A 178 -5.56 12.60 -20.57
N ALA A 179 -4.49 12.23 -19.88
CA ALA A 179 -4.54 11.50 -18.61
C ALA A 179 -4.67 12.46 -17.42
N ALA A 180 -5.28 11.98 -16.34
CA ALA A 180 -5.21 12.66 -15.05
C ALA A 180 -3.76 12.64 -14.53
N THR A 181 -3.41 13.59 -13.65
CA THR A 181 -2.01 13.75 -13.22
C THR A 181 -1.87 13.89 -11.72
N ALA A 182 -0.91 13.17 -11.15
CA ALA A 182 -0.50 13.32 -9.76
C ALA A 182 1.01 13.63 -9.67
N LEU A 183 1.34 14.66 -8.89
CA LEU A 183 2.71 15.05 -8.61
C LEU A 183 3.10 14.63 -7.19
N LEU A 184 4.17 13.86 -7.08
CA LEU A 184 4.87 13.64 -5.83
C LEU A 184 5.87 14.78 -5.61
N ASP A 185 5.48 15.76 -4.80
CA ASP A 185 6.33 16.90 -4.48
C ASP A 185 7.24 16.58 -3.30
N THR A 186 8.48 16.16 -3.61
CA THR A 186 9.52 15.93 -2.61
C THR A 186 10.36 17.19 -2.30
N GLY A 187 9.98 18.36 -2.83
CA GLY A 187 10.74 19.62 -2.71
C GLY A 187 12.10 19.65 -3.40
N ARG A 188 12.46 18.60 -4.16
CA ARG A 188 13.78 18.47 -4.83
C ARG A 188 13.86 19.28 -6.13
N ARG A 189 12.76 19.34 -6.88
CA ARG A 189 12.68 20.12 -8.12
C ARG A 189 12.08 21.48 -7.77
N LEU A 190 12.89 22.54 -7.87
CA LEU A 190 12.47 23.92 -7.62
C LEU A 190 11.17 24.20 -8.40
N SER A 191 10.22 24.87 -7.74
CA SER A 191 8.90 25.18 -8.27
C SER A 191 8.99 25.98 -9.58
N GLU A 192 8.76 25.31 -10.71
CA GLU A 192 8.75 25.96 -12.03
C GLU A 192 7.38 26.60 -12.37
N GLY A 193 6.35 26.50 -11.51
CA GLY A 193 5.16 27.35 -11.64
C GLY A 193 3.99 27.07 -10.68
N GLY A 194 3.67 28.03 -9.81
CA GLY A 194 2.42 28.02 -9.00
C GLY A 194 2.34 26.92 -7.94
N GLU A 195 1.22 26.87 -7.19
CA GLU A 195 1.07 25.96 -6.03
C GLU A 195 0.94 24.47 -6.40
N THR A 196 0.47 24.14 -7.62
CA THR A 196 0.26 22.74 -8.04
C THR A 196 1.17 22.29 -9.19
N ASN A 197 1.98 23.19 -9.76
CA ASN A 197 2.76 22.95 -10.97
C ASN A 197 1.97 22.28 -12.12
N GLY A 198 0.66 22.55 -12.18
CA GLY A 198 -0.25 22.00 -13.19
C GLY A 198 -0.77 20.59 -12.93
N ALA A 199 -0.38 19.91 -11.85
CA ALA A 199 -0.96 18.61 -11.53
C ALA A 199 -2.38 18.75 -10.97
N GLU A 200 -3.20 17.73 -11.17
CA GLU A 200 -4.55 17.66 -10.56
C GLU A 200 -4.48 17.23 -9.10
N LEU A 201 -3.58 16.30 -8.80
CA LEU A 201 -3.31 15.82 -7.46
C LEU A 201 -1.86 16.15 -7.09
N VAL A 202 -1.63 16.59 -5.86
CA VAL A 202 -0.29 16.84 -5.33
C VAL A 202 -0.19 16.18 -3.97
N VAL A 203 0.87 15.40 -3.76
CA VAL A 203 1.14 14.70 -2.51
C VAL A 203 2.59 14.88 -2.10
N SER A 204 2.86 14.89 -0.80
CA SER A 204 4.24 14.92 -0.29
C SER A 204 4.82 13.52 -0.06
N ASN A 205 3.98 12.48 -0.09
CA ASN A 205 4.36 11.08 -0.03
C ASN A 205 3.30 10.20 -0.72
N LEU A 206 3.68 8.99 -1.12
CA LEU A 206 2.80 8.09 -1.87
C LEU A 206 1.64 7.52 -1.04
N ALA A 207 1.78 7.43 0.29
CA ALA A 207 0.69 6.93 1.14
C ALA A 207 -0.55 7.85 1.08
N GLN A 208 -0.36 9.17 0.92
CA GLN A 208 -1.46 10.13 0.73
C GLN A 208 -2.18 9.97 -0.60
N LEU A 209 -1.50 9.46 -1.63
CA LEU A 209 -2.05 9.40 -2.99
C LEU A 209 -3.28 8.50 -3.06
N ALA A 210 -3.28 7.39 -2.34
CA ALA A 210 -4.41 6.46 -2.33
C ALA A 210 -5.72 7.13 -1.89
N ALA A 211 -5.69 7.95 -0.82
CA ALA A 211 -6.86 8.70 -0.35
C ALA A 211 -7.37 9.69 -1.41
N LEU A 212 -6.46 10.38 -2.09
CA LEU A 212 -6.81 11.30 -3.16
C LEU A 212 -7.40 10.58 -4.38
N LEU A 213 -6.81 9.44 -4.79
CA LEU A 213 -7.35 8.62 -5.87
C LEU A 213 -8.76 8.12 -5.53
N PHE A 214 -8.97 7.61 -4.30
CA PHE A 214 -10.30 7.21 -3.84
C PHE A 214 -11.30 8.39 -3.79
N GLY A 215 -10.81 9.58 -3.44
CA GLY A 215 -11.59 10.81 -3.37
C GLY A 215 -11.96 11.36 -4.74
N SER A 216 -11.10 11.22 -5.75
CA SER A 216 -11.26 11.83 -7.07
C SER A 216 -11.88 10.88 -8.10
N PHE A 217 -11.73 9.57 -7.93
CA PHE A 217 -12.19 8.58 -8.89
C PHE A 217 -13.23 7.62 -8.31
N ARG A 218 -14.01 7.02 -9.20
CA ARG A 218 -14.77 5.80 -8.91
C ARG A 218 -13.86 4.60 -9.13
N LEU A 219 -13.92 3.61 -8.24
CA LEU A 219 -13.17 2.34 -8.36
C LEU A 219 -14.13 1.19 -8.65
N ALA A 220 -13.77 0.32 -9.60
CA ALA A 220 -14.46 -0.96 -9.83
C ALA A 220 -13.94 -2.04 -8.85
N SER A 221 -13.90 -1.70 -7.56
CA SER A 221 -13.20 -2.50 -6.55
C SER A 221 -14.10 -3.58 -5.94
N PRO A 222 -13.60 -4.83 -5.82
CA PRO A 222 -14.33 -5.90 -5.13
C PRO A 222 -14.55 -5.60 -3.64
N LEU A 223 -13.74 -4.73 -3.04
CA LEU A 223 -13.90 -4.31 -1.63
C LEU A 223 -15.12 -3.40 -1.42
N LEU A 224 -15.66 -2.82 -2.48
CA LEU A 224 -16.85 -1.98 -2.45
C LEU A 224 -18.13 -2.78 -2.72
N GLU A 225 -18.01 -4.00 -3.22
CA GLU A 225 -19.14 -4.90 -3.42
C GLU A 225 -19.71 -5.37 -2.08
N PRO A 226 -21.04 -5.58 -1.98
CA PRO A 226 -21.64 -6.12 -0.76
C PRO A 226 -21.07 -7.49 -0.41
N SER A 227 -20.23 -7.55 0.64
CA SER A 227 -19.63 -8.81 1.10
C SER A 227 -20.69 -9.84 1.46
N LEU A 228 -20.53 -11.08 0.97
CA LEU A 228 -21.32 -12.24 1.39
C LEU A 228 -21.30 -12.44 2.91
N HIS A 229 -20.20 -12.03 3.57
CA HIS A 229 -20.03 -12.18 5.02
C HIS A 229 -20.83 -11.15 5.83
N ALA A 230 -21.20 -10.01 5.23
CA ALA A 230 -21.98 -8.97 5.90
C ALA A 230 -23.40 -9.42 6.31
N LYS A 231 -23.87 -10.57 5.79
CA LYS A 231 -25.17 -11.17 6.11
C LYS A 231 -25.12 -12.19 7.25
N ARG A 232 -23.95 -12.62 7.70
CA ARG A 232 -23.81 -13.63 8.77
C ARG A 232 -23.88 -12.92 10.14
N PRO A 233 -24.55 -13.49 11.15
CA PRO A 233 -24.46 -12.96 12.50
C PRO A 233 -23.02 -13.09 13.02
N PRO A 234 -22.61 -12.23 13.97
CA PRO A 234 -21.36 -12.44 14.70
C PRO A 234 -21.33 -13.84 15.29
N PRO A 235 -20.22 -14.59 15.15
CA PRO A 235 -20.12 -15.92 15.73
C PRO A 235 -20.07 -15.84 17.26
N SER A 236 -20.33 -16.97 17.92
CA SER A 236 -20.05 -17.21 19.33
C SER A 236 -19.11 -18.42 19.46
N PRO A 237 -18.31 -18.52 20.53
CA PRO A 237 -17.46 -19.69 20.78
C PRO A 237 -18.28 -20.98 20.76
N ALA A 238 -18.00 -21.88 19.81
CA ALA A 238 -18.80 -23.10 19.60
C ALA A 238 -18.09 -24.41 19.99
N THR A 239 -16.76 -24.39 20.11
CA THR A 239 -15.97 -25.56 20.52
C THR A 239 -15.48 -25.44 21.96
N ALA A 240 -15.09 -26.56 22.57
CA ALA A 240 -14.49 -26.55 23.91
C ALA A 240 -13.22 -25.69 23.98
N ALA A 241 -12.36 -25.76 22.95
CA ALA A 241 -11.16 -24.92 22.86
C ALA A 241 -11.51 -23.43 22.79
N ALA A 242 -12.51 -23.09 21.99
CA ALA A 242 -12.99 -21.71 21.85
C ALA A 242 -13.57 -21.15 23.14
N ALA A 243 -14.42 -21.93 23.82
CA ALA A 243 -15.04 -21.53 25.07
C ALA A 243 -13.99 -21.36 26.18
N ALA A 244 -13.04 -22.30 26.28
CA ALA A 244 -11.92 -22.20 27.22
C ALA A 244 -11.04 -20.97 26.94
N ALA A 245 -10.71 -20.73 25.67
CA ALA A 245 -9.93 -19.56 25.25
C ALA A 245 -10.66 -18.23 25.53
N ALA A 246 -11.96 -18.14 25.25
CA ALA A 246 -12.78 -16.98 25.53
C ALA A 246 -12.96 -16.72 27.03
N ALA A 247 -12.88 -17.76 27.86
CA ALA A 247 -12.94 -17.66 29.33
C ALA A 247 -11.55 -17.48 29.99
N GLY A 248 -10.46 -17.62 29.23
CA GLY A 248 -9.10 -17.62 29.76
C GLY A 248 -8.75 -18.85 30.60
N ASP A 249 -9.48 -19.96 30.45
CA ASP A 249 -9.27 -21.20 31.20
C ASP A 249 -8.10 -22.00 30.63
N THR A 250 -6.89 -21.68 31.09
CA THR A 250 -5.66 -22.34 30.66
C THR A 250 -5.59 -23.81 31.07
N ALA A 251 -6.28 -24.22 32.14
CA ALA A 251 -6.33 -25.61 32.56
C ALA A 251 -7.18 -26.45 31.60
N ALA A 252 -8.34 -25.93 31.19
CA ALA A 252 -9.16 -26.56 30.16
C ALA A 252 -8.41 -26.62 28.82
N LEU A 253 -7.73 -25.55 28.40
CA LEU A 253 -6.90 -25.55 27.19
C LEU A 253 -5.77 -26.58 27.25
N ALA A 254 -5.07 -26.70 28.38
CA ALA A 254 -3.98 -27.67 28.56
C ALA A 254 -4.45 -29.13 28.49
N SER A 255 -5.74 -29.40 28.71
CA SER A 255 -6.32 -30.74 28.61
C SER A 255 -6.68 -31.17 27.18
N LEU A 256 -6.61 -30.26 26.21
CA LEU A 256 -6.99 -30.50 24.82
C LEU A 256 -5.78 -30.83 23.95
N SER A 257 -6.00 -31.58 22.86
CA SER A 257 -4.96 -31.89 21.89
C SER A 257 -4.60 -30.66 21.04
N ALA A 258 -3.34 -30.59 20.57
CA ALA A 258 -2.85 -29.50 19.73
C ALA A 258 -3.74 -29.22 18.50
N ASP A 259 -4.20 -30.27 17.81
CA ASP A 259 -5.12 -30.13 16.67
C ASP A 259 -6.42 -29.37 17.01
N LYS A 260 -6.95 -29.56 18.21
CA LYS A 260 -8.16 -28.84 18.66
C LYS A 260 -7.87 -27.38 19.01
N LEU A 261 -6.66 -27.09 19.47
CA LEU A 261 -6.20 -25.74 19.80
C LEU A 261 -5.89 -24.91 18.55
N ALA A 262 -5.48 -25.56 17.46
CA ALA A 262 -5.18 -24.92 16.18
C ALA A 262 -6.40 -24.81 15.23
N ALA A 263 -7.47 -25.57 15.46
CA ALA A 263 -8.60 -25.65 14.54
C ALA A 263 -9.48 -24.37 14.49
N HIS A 264 -10.04 -24.09 13.31
CA HIS A 264 -11.16 -23.15 13.16
C HIS A 264 -12.47 -23.81 13.61
N GLU A 265 -13.31 -23.08 14.37
CA GLU A 265 -14.53 -23.62 14.98
C GLU A 265 -15.61 -24.12 14.02
N GLY A 266 -15.63 -23.63 12.78
CA GLY A 266 -16.65 -23.93 11.78
C GLY A 266 -16.07 -24.08 10.38
N GLY A 267 -14.79 -24.47 10.29
CA GLY A 267 -14.02 -24.47 9.04
C GLY A 267 -13.44 -23.11 8.66
N PRO A 268 -12.84 -23.00 7.46
CA PRO A 268 -12.12 -21.80 7.02
C PRO A 268 -12.95 -20.51 7.16
N GLY A 269 -12.31 -19.44 7.66
CA GLY A 269 -12.96 -18.13 7.88
C GLY A 269 -13.81 -18.04 9.15
N SER A 270 -13.89 -19.10 9.96
CA SER A 270 -14.43 -19.04 11.32
C SER A 270 -13.34 -18.63 12.31
N ASN A 271 -13.71 -18.12 13.48
CA ASN A 271 -12.72 -17.80 14.51
C ASN A 271 -11.98 -19.06 15.00
N THR A 272 -10.74 -18.84 15.44
CA THR A 272 -9.91 -19.84 16.14
C THR A 272 -9.95 -19.56 17.65
N PRO A 273 -9.56 -20.52 18.50
CA PRO A 273 -9.36 -20.28 19.93
C PRO A 273 -8.43 -19.08 20.19
N LEU A 274 -7.37 -18.91 19.40
CA LEU A 274 -6.42 -17.80 19.53
C LEU A 274 -7.11 -16.44 19.33
N ILE A 275 -7.99 -16.32 18.33
CA ILE A 275 -8.76 -15.09 18.08
C ILE A 275 -9.70 -14.78 19.25
N TRP A 276 -10.30 -15.79 19.88
CA TRP A 276 -11.17 -15.59 21.04
C TRP A 276 -10.41 -15.17 22.29
N ALA A 277 -9.26 -15.78 22.58
CA ALA A 277 -8.40 -15.37 23.68
C ALA A 277 -7.95 -13.90 23.51
N ALA A 278 -7.59 -13.52 22.28
CA ALA A 278 -7.22 -12.15 21.93
C ALA A 278 -8.38 -11.14 22.06
N GLU A 279 -9.59 -11.53 21.65
CA GLU A 279 -10.78 -10.66 21.80
C GLU A 279 -11.15 -10.38 23.26
N HIS A 280 -10.81 -11.28 24.18
CA HIS A 280 -11.09 -11.14 25.62
C HIS A 280 -9.86 -10.76 26.46
N GLY A 281 -8.68 -10.65 25.85
CA GLY A 281 -7.47 -10.16 26.50
C GLY A 281 -6.73 -11.19 27.36
N HIS A 282 -6.91 -12.48 27.09
CA HIS A 282 -6.32 -13.56 27.89
C HIS A 282 -4.91 -13.93 27.41
N ALA A 283 -3.91 -13.12 27.77
CA ALA A 283 -2.50 -13.34 27.39
C ALA A 283 -1.96 -14.75 27.75
N PRO A 284 -2.23 -15.33 28.94
CA PRO A 284 -1.75 -16.68 29.26
C PRO A 284 -2.35 -17.77 28.35
N ALA A 285 -3.60 -17.59 27.91
CA ALA A 285 -4.24 -18.49 26.95
C ALA A 285 -3.61 -18.35 25.56
N ILE A 286 -3.30 -17.12 25.14
CA ILE A 286 -2.59 -16.82 23.89
C ILE A 286 -1.23 -17.52 23.85
N GLU A 287 -0.41 -17.36 24.90
CA GLU A 287 0.90 -18.02 24.98
C GLU A 287 0.79 -19.54 24.87
N LEU A 288 -0.17 -20.15 25.58
CA LEU A 288 -0.40 -21.59 25.51
C LEU A 288 -0.79 -22.02 24.09
N LEU A 289 -1.73 -21.31 23.47
CA LEU A 289 -2.23 -21.62 22.13
C LEU A 289 -1.11 -21.52 21.08
N LEU A 290 -0.27 -20.48 21.16
CA LEU A 290 0.87 -20.31 20.26
C LEU A 290 1.93 -21.40 20.47
N ARG A 291 2.25 -21.76 21.72
CA ARG A 291 3.14 -22.89 22.03
C ARG A 291 2.58 -24.24 21.54
N ALA A 292 1.26 -24.37 21.46
CA ALA A 292 0.58 -25.53 20.90
C ALA A 292 0.52 -25.54 19.36
N GLY A 293 1.10 -24.55 18.69
CA GLY A 293 1.19 -24.48 17.22
C GLY A 293 -0.02 -23.83 16.55
N ALA A 294 -0.83 -23.06 17.27
CA ALA A 294 -1.86 -22.24 16.63
C ALA A 294 -1.22 -21.25 15.64
N ASP A 295 -1.80 -21.12 14.45
CA ASP A 295 -1.37 -20.13 13.47
C ASP A 295 -1.65 -18.70 13.98
N ALA A 296 -0.57 -17.96 14.25
CA ALA A 296 -0.59 -16.60 14.77
C ALA A 296 -1.31 -15.61 13.83
N ASN A 297 -1.32 -15.90 12.53
CA ASN A 297 -1.88 -15.07 11.48
C ASN A 297 -3.20 -15.61 10.90
N ALA A 298 -3.79 -16.60 11.58
CA ALA A 298 -5.07 -17.19 11.18
C ALA A 298 -6.15 -16.10 11.02
N ARG A 299 -6.90 -16.20 9.92
CA ARG A 299 -7.97 -15.26 9.58
C ARG A 299 -9.32 -15.84 10.00
N GLY A 300 -10.00 -15.15 10.90
CA GLY A 300 -11.33 -15.53 11.39
C GLY A 300 -12.47 -14.79 10.71
N TYR A 301 -13.54 -14.56 11.46
CA TYR A 301 -14.74 -13.88 10.98
C TYR A 301 -14.42 -12.47 10.47
N LEU A 302 -14.85 -12.19 9.23
CA LEU A 302 -14.54 -10.97 8.45
C LEU A 302 -13.04 -10.76 8.21
N GLY A 303 -12.25 -11.83 8.22
CA GLY A 303 -10.81 -11.78 7.98
C GLY A 303 -10.00 -11.20 9.14
N ASN A 304 -10.61 -11.00 10.31
CA ASN A 304 -9.89 -10.45 11.46
C ASN A 304 -8.88 -11.48 12.00
N THR A 305 -7.67 -11.02 12.29
CA THR A 305 -6.63 -11.78 13.01
C THR A 305 -6.75 -11.59 14.52
N ALA A 306 -6.04 -12.39 15.30
CA ALA A 306 -5.94 -12.22 16.75
C ALA A 306 -5.39 -10.83 17.11
N VAL A 307 -4.34 -10.35 16.43
CA VAL A 307 -3.76 -9.01 16.62
C VAL A 307 -4.81 -7.92 16.42
N SER A 308 -5.58 -7.98 15.32
CA SER A 308 -6.62 -6.98 15.05
C SER A 308 -7.70 -6.92 16.14
N ARG A 309 -8.05 -8.07 16.76
CA ARG A 309 -9.02 -8.14 17.85
C ARG A 309 -8.47 -7.55 19.15
N ALA A 310 -7.25 -7.93 19.54
CA ALA A 310 -6.59 -7.38 20.73
C ALA A 310 -6.39 -5.87 20.60
N ALA A 311 -5.89 -5.40 19.46
CA ALA A 311 -5.70 -3.97 19.16
C ALA A 311 -7.01 -3.17 19.22
N ARG A 312 -8.09 -3.67 18.59
CA ARG A 312 -9.42 -3.03 18.63
C ARG A 312 -9.98 -2.89 20.05
N ARG A 313 -9.69 -3.86 20.92
CA ARG A 313 -10.17 -3.88 22.31
C ARG A 313 -9.24 -3.12 23.26
N GLY A 314 -7.98 -2.89 22.87
CA GLY A 314 -6.96 -2.29 23.73
C GLY A 314 -6.39 -3.27 24.74
N HIS A 315 -6.42 -4.57 24.45
CA HIS A 315 -5.85 -5.59 25.33
C HIS A 315 -4.34 -5.69 25.11
N THR A 316 -3.59 -4.77 25.69
CA THR A 316 -2.14 -4.61 25.46
C THR A 316 -1.33 -5.85 25.82
N ALA A 317 -1.56 -6.48 26.96
CA ALA A 317 -0.85 -7.71 27.34
C ALA A 317 -1.12 -8.88 26.37
N ALA A 318 -2.35 -8.99 25.86
CA ALA A 318 -2.69 -9.98 24.85
C ALA A 318 -2.05 -9.65 23.49
N LEU A 319 -2.04 -8.37 23.12
CA LEU A 319 -1.38 -7.88 21.92
C LEU A 319 0.13 -8.13 21.96
N GLU A 320 0.76 -7.86 23.09
CA GLU A 320 2.19 -8.11 23.33
C GLU A 320 2.53 -9.59 23.18
N ALA A 321 1.77 -10.47 23.86
CA ALA A 321 1.97 -11.93 23.74
C ALA A 321 1.82 -12.45 22.30
N LEU A 322 0.91 -11.87 21.50
CA LEU A 322 0.77 -12.22 20.09
C LEU A 322 1.98 -11.79 19.26
N LEU A 323 2.44 -10.54 19.43
CA LEU A 323 3.58 -10.00 18.69
C LEU A 323 4.89 -10.72 19.07
N GLU A 324 5.06 -11.08 20.34
CA GLU A 324 6.19 -11.91 20.80
C GLU A 324 6.14 -13.34 20.26
N GLY A 325 4.94 -13.87 20.04
CA GLY A 325 4.73 -15.16 19.39
C GLY A 325 4.77 -15.12 17.86
N GLY A 326 5.24 -14.02 17.26
CA GLY A 326 5.46 -13.92 15.81
C GLY A 326 4.21 -13.61 14.99
N ALA A 327 3.14 -13.10 15.60
CA ALA A 327 2.00 -12.59 14.86
C ALA A 327 2.38 -11.32 14.08
N ASP A 328 1.90 -11.22 12.85
CA ASP A 328 2.12 -10.08 11.97
C ASP A 328 1.13 -8.95 12.31
N SER A 329 1.67 -7.75 12.57
CA SER A 329 0.93 -6.54 12.93
C SER A 329 0.25 -5.87 11.75
N ASP A 330 0.59 -6.25 10.52
CA ASP A 330 0.17 -5.59 9.29
C ASP A 330 -0.73 -6.48 8.41
N VAL A 331 -1.46 -7.43 9.01
CA VAL A 331 -2.46 -8.23 8.29
C VAL A 331 -3.84 -7.56 8.31
N PRO A 332 -4.39 -7.12 7.17
CA PRO A 332 -5.69 -6.45 7.13
C PRO A 332 -6.86 -7.43 7.14
N ASN A 333 -8.01 -7.01 7.66
CA ASN A 333 -9.26 -7.77 7.53
C ASN A 333 -9.83 -7.72 6.09
N ASP A 334 -10.98 -8.36 5.86
CA ASP A 334 -11.61 -8.42 4.51
C ASP A 334 -12.09 -7.05 3.97
N LYS A 335 -12.04 -6.01 4.81
CA LYS A 335 -12.37 -4.62 4.45
C LYS A 335 -11.12 -3.74 4.37
N LEU A 336 -9.95 -4.36 4.24
CA LEU A 336 -8.65 -3.70 4.21
C LEU A 336 -8.38 -2.86 5.49
N GLN A 337 -8.90 -3.27 6.64
CA GLN A 337 -8.63 -2.56 7.92
C GLN A 337 -7.56 -3.31 8.71
N PHE A 338 -6.49 -2.59 9.06
CA PHE A 338 -5.34 -3.13 9.77
C PHE A 338 -5.49 -3.00 11.30
N PRO A 339 -4.73 -3.76 12.11
CA PRO A 339 -4.71 -3.60 13.57
C PRO A 339 -4.48 -2.17 14.04
N LEU A 340 -3.57 -1.42 13.40
CA LEU A 340 -3.30 -0.01 13.74
C LEU A 340 -4.52 0.89 13.50
N HIS A 341 -5.27 0.68 12.40
CA HIS A 341 -6.54 1.38 12.16
C HIS A 341 -7.56 1.09 13.25
N PHE A 342 -7.66 -0.16 13.70
CA PHE A 342 -8.58 -0.52 14.77
C PHE A 342 -8.21 0.13 16.10
N ALA A 343 -6.94 0.11 16.49
CA ALA A 343 -6.48 0.74 17.72
C ALA A 343 -6.72 2.26 17.68
N ALA A 344 -6.38 2.90 16.55
CA ALA A 344 -6.57 4.33 16.34
C ALA A 344 -8.06 4.73 16.36
N PHE A 345 -8.91 4.07 15.57
CA PHE A 345 -10.36 4.35 15.52
C PHE A 345 -11.07 4.07 16.84
N LYS A 346 -10.57 3.11 17.65
CA LYS A 346 -11.13 2.76 18.96
C LYS A 346 -10.47 3.49 20.14
N LEU A 347 -9.61 4.47 19.84
CA LEU A 347 -8.97 5.32 20.83
C LEU A 347 -8.20 4.50 21.88
N LYS A 348 -7.33 3.61 21.41
CA LYS A 348 -6.50 2.70 22.23
C LYS A 348 -5.03 3.12 22.15
N PRO A 349 -4.60 4.18 22.86
CA PRO A 349 -3.26 4.75 22.69
C PRO A 349 -2.17 3.74 23.01
N GLU A 350 -2.28 2.96 24.08
CA GLU A 350 -1.24 1.97 24.43
C GLU A 350 -1.12 0.85 23.40
N ALA A 351 -2.22 0.48 22.73
CA ALA A 351 -2.17 -0.48 21.63
C ALA A 351 -1.56 0.14 20.36
N VAL A 352 -1.76 1.44 20.12
CA VAL A 352 -1.10 2.18 19.04
C VAL A 352 0.40 2.21 19.28
N SER A 353 0.84 2.63 20.47
CA SER A 353 2.26 2.68 20.83
C SER A 353 2.92 1.31 20.67
N LEU A 354 2.29 0.26 21.22
CA LEU A 354 2.84 -1.09 21.13
C LEU A 354 2.96 -1.59 19.67
N LEU A 355 1.95 -1.34 18.82
CA LEU A 355 2.03 -1.74 17.40
C LEU A 355 3.18 -1.02 16.67
N LEU A 356 3.36 0.27 16.92
CA LEU A 356 4.42 1.07 16.31
C LEU A 356 5.81 0.66 16.82
N GLU A 357 5.94 0.41 18.13
CA GLU A 357 7.19 -0.02 18.77
C GLU A 357 7.63 -1.41 18.30
N ARG A 358 6.69 -2.32 18.03
CA ARG A 358 6.96 -3.68 17.55
C ARG A 358 7.03 -3.78 16.02
N GLY A 359 7.18 -2.65 15.32
CA GLY A 359 7.52 -2.61 13.89
C GLY A 359 6.34 -2.63 12.93
N GLY A 360 5.10 -2.44 13.39
CA GLY A 360 3.95 -2.25 12.50
C GLY A 360 4.11 -0.99 11.65
N SER A 361 3.77 -1.07 10.37
CA SER A 361 3.92 0.05 9.44
C SER A 361 2.92 1.18 9.80
N PRO A 362 3.40 2.41 10.00
CA PRO A 362 2.53 3.57 10.21
C PRO A 362 1.89 4.08 8.90
N LEU A 363 2.22 3.45 7.76
CA LEU A 363 1.80 3.85 6.42
C LEU A 363 0.73 2.94 5.82
N VAL A 364 0.30 1.87 6.52
CA VAL A 364 -0.76 0.97 6.05
C VAL A 364 -2.02 1.75 5.67
N LEU A 365 -2.68 1.32 4.58
CA LEU A 365 -3.79 2.06 3.97
C LEU A 365 -5.10 1.28 4.08
N ASP A 366 -6.14 1.92 4.61
CA ASP A 366 -7.48 1.34 4.61
C ASP A 366 -8.10 1.25 3.21
N ARG A 367 -9.29 0.67 3.10
CA ARG A 367 -10.04 0.59 1.82
C ARG A 367 -10.36 1.95 1.17
N LYS A 368 -10.16 3.06 1.86
CA LYS A 368 -10.34 4.41 1.32
C LYS A 368 -9.00 5.11 1.06
N GLY A 369 -7.89 4.39 1.22
CA GLY A 369 -6.54 4.91 0.99
C GLY A 369 -6.03 5.78 2.14
N ARG A 370 -6.63 5.68 3.32
CA ARG A 370 -6.25 6.47 4.50
C ARG A 370 -5.32 5.69 5.40
N THR A 371 -4.39 6.38 6.02
CA THR A 371 -3.59 5.87 7.12
C THR A 371 -4.37 5.88 8.44
N ALA A 372 -3.88 5.16 9.45
CA ALA A 372 -4.52 5.14 10.77
C ALA A 372 -4.57 6.52 11.45
N ALA A 373 -3.63 7.43 11.13
CA ALA A 373 -3.64 8.82 11.61
C ALA A 373 -4.86 9.61 11.12
N GLU A 374 -5.35 9.31 9.91
CA GLU A 374 -6.50 9.96 9.30
C GLU A 374 -7.84 9.36 9.75
N ASP A 375 -7.80 8.21 10.43
CA ASP A 375 -8.99 7.49 10.89
C ASP A 375 -9.33 7.72 12.37
N THR A 376 -8.42 8.31 13.14
CA THR A 376 -8.63 8.64 14.57
C THR A 376 -9.24 10.03 14.79
N ALA A 377 -10.16 10.11 15.75
CA ALA A 377 -10.69 11.38 16.25
C ALA A 377 -9.78 12.03 17.30
N ASP A 378 -8.86 11.27 17.91
CA ASP A 378 -7.96 11.75 18.96
C ASP A 378 -6.68 12.35 18.36
N ALA A 379 -6.33 13.56 18.81
CA ALA A 379 -5.19 14.29 18.30
C ALA A 379 -3.84 13.70 18.75
N ALA A 380 -3.74 13.22 20.00
CA ALA A 380 -2.51 12.65 20.52
C ALA A 380 -2.15 11.35 19.78
N ILE A 381 -3.13 10.47 19.56
CA ILE A 381 -2.95 9.26 18.75
C ILE A 381 -2.53 9.62 17.31
N ARG A 382 -3.17 10.64 16.72
CA ARG A 382 -2.84 11.09 15.37
C ARG A 382 -1.39 11.57 15.29
N ASP A 383 -0.97 12.39 16.24
CA ASP A 383 0.36 12.98 16.26
C ASP A 383 1.44 11.92 16.51
N GLU A 384 1.16 10.92 17.35
CA GLU A 384 2.05 9.77 17.56
C GLU A 384 2.27 8.97 16.26
N ILE A 385 1.19 8.63 15.55
CA ILE A 385 1.28 7.90 14.28
C ILE A 385 2.02 8.74 13.25
N ARG A 386 1.74 10.05 13.13
CA ARG A 386 2.45 10.94 12.21
C ARG A 386 3.94 11.04 12.53
N ALA A 387 4.30 11.14 13.80
CA ALA A 387 5.71 11.11 14.20
C ALA A 387 6.38 9.78 13.83
N ALA A 388 5.66 8.66 13.91
CA ALA A 388 6.15 7.37 13.42
C ALA A 388 6.29 7.34 11.89
N GLN A 389 5.36 7.94 11.13
CA GLN A 389 5.47 8.10 9.67
C GLN A 389 6.71 8.91 9.29
N GLU A 390 6.93 10.05 9.95
CA GLU A 390 8.10 10.90 9.72
C GLU A 390 9.41 10.15 9.98
N ARG A 391 9.50 9.41 11.10
CA ARG A 391 10.68 8.58 11.40
C ARG A 391 10.89 7.47 10.36
N HIS A 392 9.80 6.84 9.92
CA HIS A 392 9.86 5.77 8.91
C HIS A 392 10.34 6.32 7.56
N ILE A 393 9.76 7.44 7.11
CA ILE A 393 10.13 8.16 5.89
C ILE A 393 11.60 8.59 5.96
N ALA A 394 12.02 9.21 7.06
CA ALA A 394 13.39 9.67 7.23
C ALA A 394 14.40 8.50 7.16
N ARG A 395 14.08 7.36 7.80
CA ARG A 395 14.95 6.17 7.76
C ARG A 395 15.09 5.57 6.36
N ALA A 396 14.04 5.61 5.55
CA ALA A 396 14.07 5.08 4.18
C ALA A 396 14.82 6.00 3.18
N LEU A 397 15.05 7.26 3.54
CA LEU A 397 15.76 8.25 2.73
C LEU A 397 17.24 8.45 3.13
N LEU A 398 17.69 7.79 4.21
CA LEU A 398 19.08 7.75 4.67
C LEU A 398 19.76 6.47 4.17
#